data_AF-A0AAU1A650-F1
#
_entry.id   AF-A0AAU1A650-F1
#
_cell.length_a   1.000
_cell.length_b   1.000
_cell.length_c   1.000
_cell.angle_alpha   90.00
_cell.angle_beta   90.00
_cell.angle_gamma   90.00
#
_symmetry.space_group_name_H-M   'P 1'
#
loop_
_entity.id
_entity.type
_entity.pdbx_description
1 polymer ?
#
loop_
_entity_poly.entity_id
_entity_poly.type
_entity_poly.pdbx_seq_one_letter_code
_entity_poly.pdbx_strand_id
1 'polypeptide(L)'
;MEARRAVESLKQLKGEADTRGIELRPSGASSSWKGRVRSVLIRSLGKDHHLVADFERIRYSLMAFSEGTPQSSFDAAFMRGIRNACGVIEAAIFELEESGTSDEAVDETAFDPDLWSHVHTHVHNEEWQKVASQTAIFVEDRVRKWCGEPRGNNGQALVGKGLFAAALANDAQYRLGKEPGEWEGWRALGMGFTQALSNVDRHNIQRRDDAKRYAFGVLGIGSLILTQLRHQHGEELDTD
;
A
#
# COMPACT_ATOMS: atom_id res chain seq x y z
N MET A 1 -4.94 -8.95 7.84
CA MET A 1 -5.98 -8.22 8.60
C MET A 1 -5.70 -6.75 8.34
N GLU A 2 -6.69 -5.94 7.98
CA GLU A 2 -6.48 -4.50 7.74
C GLU A 2 -5.99 -3.82 9.04
N ALA A 3 -4.93 -3.02 8.96
CA ALA A 3 -4.25 -2.40 10.12
C ALA A 3 -5.24 -1.66 11.04
N ARG A 4 -6.20 -0.95 10.45
CA ARG A 4 -7.29 -0.26 11.16
C ARG A 4 -8.10 -1.18 12.09
N ARG A 5 -8.44 -2.39 11.62
CA ARG A 5 -9.20 -3.38 12.40
C ARG A 5 -8.36 -3.96 13.55
N ALA A 6 -7.05 -4.10 13.35
CA ALA A 6 -6.13 -4.53 14.39
C ALA A 6 -6.01 -3.46 15.50
N VAL A 7 -5.86 -2.19 15.12
CA VAL A 7 -5.82 -1.04 16.04
C VAL A 7 -7.10 -0.95 16.87
N GLU A 8 -8.28 -1.03 16.24
CA GLU A 8 -9.56 -1.02 16.96
C GLU A 8 -9.68 -2.17 17.97
N SER A 9 -9.28 -3.38 17.57
CA SER A 9 -9.28 -4.56 18.44
C SER A 9 -8.33 -4.39 19.63
N LEU A 10 -7.13 -3.86 19.40
CA LEU A 10 -6.14 -3.59 20.45
C LEU A 10 -6.62 -2.50 21.42
N LYS A 11 -7.23 -1.42 20.93
CA LYS A 11 -7.85 -0.37 21.76
C LYS A 11 -8.94 -0.93 22.67
N GLN A 12 -9.80 -1.80 22.13
CA GLN A 12 -10.84 -2.47 22.91
C GLN A 12 -10.24 -3.38 24.01
N LEU A 13 -9.26 -4.20 23.64
CA LEU A 13 -8.62 -5.14 24.58
C LEU A 13 -7.85 -4.43 25.70
N LYS A 14 -7.23 -3.28 25.38
CA LYS A 14 -6.63 -2.39 26.38
C LYS A 14 -7.69 -1.82 27.30
N GLY A 15 -8.80 -1.30 26.76
CA GLY A 15 -9.91 -0.77 27.56
C GLY A 15 -10.52 -1.80 28.51
N GLU A 16 -10.62 -3.07 28.08
CA GLU A 16 -11.04 -4.19 28.93
C GLU A 16 -10.09 -4.37 30.13
N ALA A 17 -8.78 -4.29 29.89
CA ALA A 17 -7.76 -4.42 30.93
C ALA A 17 -7.70 -3.21 31.88
N ASP A 18 -7.86 -1.99 31.37
CA ASP A 18 -7.87 -0.77 32.18
C ASP A 18 -9.11 -0.70 33.09
N THR A 19 -10.27 -1.16 32.59
CA THR A 19 -11.53 -1.10 33.35
C THR A 19 -11.69 -2.27 34.31
N ARG A 20 -11.26 -3.48 33.92
CA ARG A 20 -11.56 -4.74 34.61
C ARG A 20 -10.32 -5.50 35.05
N GLY A 21 -9.16 -4.82 35.15
CA GLY A 21 -7.86 -5.45 35.37
C GLY A 21 -7.86 -6.52 36.46
N ILE A 22 -8.32 -6.22 37.68
CA ILE A 22 -8.36 -7.20 38.78
C ILE A 22 -9.33 -8.37 38.52
N GLU A 23 -10.43 -8.12 37.80
CA GLU A 23 -11.44 -9.13 37.45
C GLU A 23 -10.96 -10.11 36.38
N LEU A 24 -9.87 -9.81 35.68
CA LEU A 24 -9.22 -10.73 34.76
C LEU A 24 -8.40 -11.80 35.50
N ARG A 25 -8.18 -11.66 36.80
CA ARG A 25 -7.34 -12.57 37.60
C ARG A 25 -7.77 -14.05 37.58
N PRO A 26 -9.08 -14.41 37.59
CA PRO A 26 -9.49 -15.80 37.39
C PRO A 26 -8.81 -16.38 36.16
N SER A 27 -8.17 -17.53 36.31
CA SER A 27 -7.23 -18.09 35.32
C SER A 27 -7.82 -18.20 33.91
N GLY A 28 -9.11 -18.50 33.79
CA GLY A 28 -9.84 -18.57 32.52
C GLY A 28 -9.99 -17.21 31.82
N ALA A 29 -10.31 -16.15 32.57
CA ALA A 29 -10.47 -14.80 32.03
C ALA A 29 -9.11 -14.22 31.60
N SER A 30 -8.07 -14.37 32.43
CA SER A 30 -6.70 -13.93 32.12
C SER A 30 -6.17 -14.61 30.86
N SER A 31 -6.34 -15.93 30.75
CA SER A 31 -5.81 -16.71 29.63
C SER A 31 -6.54 -16.39 28.33
N SER A 32 -7.86 -16.23 28.38
CA SER A 32 -8.67 -15.81 27.22
C SER A 32 -8.26 -14.44 26.71
N TRP A 33 -8.14 -13.45 27.60
CA TRP A 33 -7.70 -12.10 27.24
C TRP A 33 -6.28 -12.11 26.64
N LYS A 34 -5.32 -12.78 27.29
CA LYS A 34 -3.94 -12.92 26.75
C LYS A 34 -3.92 -13.57 25.38
N GLY A 35 -4.70 -14.63 25.19
CA GLY A 35 -4.81 -15.32 23.90
C GLY A 35 -5.36 -14.42 22.79
N ARG A 36 -6.37 -13.60 23.10
CA ARG A 36 -6.92 -12.61 22.16
C ARG A 36 -5.89 -11.55 21.79
N VAL A 37 -5.22 -10.94 22.76
CA VAL A 37 -4.17 -9.93 22.51
C VAL A 37 -3.05 -10.53 21.65
N ARG A 38 -2.51 -11.69 22.06
CA ARG A 38 -1.46 -12.39 21.34
C ARG A 38 -1.85 -12.70 19.89
N SER A 39 -3.09 -13.17 19.68
CA SER A 39 -3.59 -13.48 18.33
C SER A 39 -3.63 -12.24 17.43
N VAL A 40 -4.08 -11.10 17.97
CA VAL A 40 -4.08 -9.83 17.22
C VAL A 40 -2.65 -9.41 16.90
N LEU A 41 -1.75 -9.35 17.89
CA LEU A 41 -0.36 -8.96 17.69
C LEU A 41 0.36 -9.82 16.64
N ILE A 42 0.25 -11.15 16.71
CA ILE A 42 0.88 -12.06 15.74
C ILE A 42 0.34 -11.84 14.32
N ARG A 43 -0.97 -11.63 14.19
CA ARG A 43 -1.61 -11.45 12.88
C ARG A 43 -1.33 -10.09 12.25
N SER A 44 -1.03 -9.07 13.07
CA SER A 44 -0.81 -7.70 12.61
C SER A 44 0.68 -7.37 12.44
N LEU A 45 1.56 -7.88 13.30
CA LEU A 45 2.99 -7.56 13.31
C LEU A 45 3.89 -8.73 12.88
N GLY A 46 3.33 -9.96 12.85
CA GLY A 46 4.10 -11.18 12.61
C GLY A 46 4.58 -11.85 13.89
N LYS A 47 4.80 -13.16 13.82
CA LYS A 47 5.12 -14.00 14.99
C LYS A 47 6.46 -13.64 15.63
N ASP A 48 7.44 -13.26 14.81
CA ASP A 48 8.83 -13.03 15.26
C ASP A 48 9.08 -11.56 15.64
N HIS A 49 8.02 -10.75 15.72
CA HIS A 49 8.10 -9.34 16.05
C HIS A 49 8.52 -9.11 17.52
N HIS A 50 9.35 -8.10 17.77
CA HIS A 50 9.89 -7.83 19.11
C HIS A 50 8.78 -7.54 20.14
N LEU A 51 7.75 -6.77 19.78
CA LEU A 51 6.59 -6.53 20.65
C LEU A 51 5.77 -7.79 20.98
N VAL A 52 5.73 -8.77 20.07
CA VAL A 52 5.10 -10.08 20.35
C VAL A 52 5.92 -10.82 21.41
N ALA A 53 7.24 -10.86 21.23
CA ALA A 53 8.15 -11.49 22.19
C ALA A 53 8.10 -10.81 23.57
N ASP A 54 8.02 -9.48 23.62
CA ASP A 54 7.93 -8.72 24.86
C ASP A 54 6.60 -8.98 25.58
N PHE A 55 5.48 -9.03 24.85
CA PHE A 55 4.18 -9.39 25.42
C PHE A 55 4.20 -10.80 26.04
N GLU A 56 4.78 -11.78 25.35
CA GLU A 56 4.85 -13.17 25.82
C GLU A 56 5.70 -13.35 27.08
N ARG A 57 6.68 -12.47 27.31
CA ARG A 57 7.57 -12.50 28.49
C ARG A 57 6.94 -11.90 29.75
N ILE A 58 5.79 -11.23 29.63
CA ILE A 58 5.17 -10.55 30.77
C ILE A 58 4.73 -11.55 31.84
N ARG A 59 5.16 -11.25 33.07
CA ARG A 59 4.82 -12.05 34.25
C ARG A 59 3.66 -11.42 35.01
N TYR A 60 2.74 -12.27 35.46
CA TYR A 60 1.51 -11.87 36.15
C TYR A 60 1.43 -12.45 37.57
N SER A 61 2.53 -13.02 38.07
CA SER A 61 2.65 -13.60 39.40
C SER A 61 4.08 -13.45 39.91
N LEU A 62 4.27 -13.66 41.22
CA LEU A 62 5.57 -13.67 41.87
C LEU A 62 6.37 -14.92 41.44
N MET A 63 7.68 -14.75 41.31
CA MET A 63 8.62 -15.83 40.96
C MET A 63 9.24 -16.52 42.17
N ALA A 64 9.26 -15.82 43.29
CA ALA A 64 9.72 -16.32 44.57
C ALA A 64 8.76 -15.77 45.63
N PHE A 65 8.25 -16.67 46.47
CA PHE A 65 7.36 -16.34 47.58
C PHE A 65 7.56 -17.38 48.69
N SER A 66 7.09 -17.03 49.88
CA SER A 66 7.09 -17.92 51.05
C SER A 66 5.67 -18.07 51.57
N GLU A 67 5.46 -18.96 52.55
CA GLU A 67 4.16 -19.13 53.20
C GLU A 67 3.64 -17.83 53.84
N GLY A 68 4.52 -16.94 54.27
CA GLY A 68 4.15 -15.64 54.84
C GLY A 68 3.83 -14.54 53.82
N THR A 69 3.92 -14.81 52.52
CA THR A 69 3.69 -13.79 51.48
C THR A 69 2.20 -13.46 51.36
N PRO A 70 1.78 -12.21 51.61
CA PRO A 70 0.37 -11.87 51.63
C PRO A 70 -0.23 -11.84 50.22
N GLN A 71 -1.54 -12.12 50.15
CA GLN A 71 -2.30 -12.16 48.90
C GLN A 71 -2.19 -10.86 48.08
N SER A 72 -2.12 -9.72 48.77
CA SER A 72 -1.93 -8.39 48.18
C SER A 72 -0.65 -8.26 47.35
N SER A 73 0.39 -9.04 47.66
CA SER A 73 1.64 -9.04 46.87
C SER A 73 1.44 -9.70 45.50
N PHE A 74 0.61 -10.73 45.42
CA PHE A 74 0.24 -11.36 44.14
C PHE A 74 -0.71 -10.46 43.34
N ASP A 75 -1.64 -9.75 44.00
CA ASP A 75 -2.51 -8.78 43.33
C ASP A 75 -1.68 -7.64 42.72
N ALA A 76 -0.71 -7.13 43.47
CA ALA A 76 0.22 -6.11 42.98
C ALA A 76 1.07 -6.62 41.80
N ALA A 77 1.53 -7.88 41.84
CA ALA A 77 2.27 -8.50 40.75
C ALA A 77 1.40 -8.67 39.50
N PHE A 78 0.15 -9.11 39.68
CA PHE A 78 -0.81 -9.28 38.59
C PHE A 78 -1.13 -7.95 37.91
N MET A 79 -1.45 -6.92 38.69
CA MET A 79 -1.74 -5.58 38.17
C MET A 79 -0.51 -4.94 37.50
N ARG A 80 0.70 -5.25 37.95
CA ARG A 80 1.93 -4.86 37.25
C ARG A 80 2.05 -5.54 35.89
N GLY A 81 1.75 -6.84 35.82
CA GLY A 81 1.68 -7.56 34.55
C GLY A 81 0.67 -6.95 33.57
N ILE A 82 -0.53 -6.61 34.06
CA ILE A 82 -1.55 -5.93 33.25
C ILE A 82 -1.05 -4.58 32.73
N ARG A 83 -0.46 -3.74 33.57
CA ARG A 83 0.09 -2.44 33.12
C ARG A 83 1.18 -2.59 32.06
N ASN A 84 2.11 -3.53 32.26
CA ASN A 84 3.15 -3.81 31.28
C ASN A 84 2.55 -4.27 29.95
N ALA A 85 1.50 -5.08 30.01
CA ALA A 85 0.81 -5.57 28.84
C ALA A 85 0.07 -4.46 28.10
N CYS A 86 -0.60 -3.55 28.81
CA CYS A 86 -1.17 -2.35 28.22
C CYS A 86 -0.10 -1.48 27.55
N GLY A 87 1.09 -1.34 28.14
CA GLY A 87 2.20 -0.61 27.52
C GLY A 87 2.67 -1.24 26.21
N VAL A 88 2.77 -2.58 26.13
CA VAL A 88 3.08 -3.26 24.86
C VAL A 88 1.95 -3.12 23.84
N ILE A 89 0.69 -3.16 24.28
CA ILE A 89 -0.46 -2.90 23.40
C ILE A 89 -0.44 -1.47 22.85
N GLU A 90 -0.11 -0.47 23.68
CA GLU A 90 0.05 0.93 23.24
C GLU A 90 1.17 1.07 22.22
N ALA A 91 2.34 0.47 22.47
CA ALA A 91 3.44 0.48 21.52
C ALA A 91 3.04 -0.18 20.18
N ALA A 92 2.30 -1.30 20.24
CA ALA A 92 1.81 -1.97 19.04
C ALA A 92 0.75 -1.15 18.30
N ILE A 93 -0.13 -0.43 19.01
CA ILE A 93 -1.08 0.50 18.39
C ILE A 93 -0.31 1.61 17.68
N PHE A 94 0.66 2.24 18.35
CA PHE A 94 1.49 3.28 17.78
C PHE A 94 2.22 2.79 16.54
N GLU A 95 2.88 1.63 16.62
CA GLU A 95 3.61 1.04 15.50
C GLU A 95 2.68 0.64 14.35
N LEU A 96 1.46 0.16 14.61
CA LEU A 96 0.48 -0.12 13.56
C LEU A 96 -0.15 1.14 12.97
N GLU A 97 -0.25 2.22 13.75
CA GLU A 97 -0.68 3.53 13.27
C GLU A 97 0.42 4.18 12.42
N GLU A 98 1.69 4.10 12.83
CA GLU A 98 2.88 4.53 12.07
C GLU A 98 3.15 3.65 10.85
N SER A 99 3.13 2.33 11.00
CA SER A 99 3.29 1.39 9.89
C SER A 99 2.07 1.42 8.96
N GLY A 100 0.88 1.72 9.51
CA GLY A 100 -0.32 2.05 8.75
C GLY A 100 -0.25 3.40 8.04
N THR A 101 0.70 4.27 8.44
CA THR A 101 1.16 5.42 7.63
C THR A 101 2.26 5.02 6.64
N SER A 102 2.99 3.92 6.88
CA SER A 102 4.03 3.40 5.97
C SER A 102 3.49 2.57 4.80
N ASP A 103 2.26 2.04 4.87
CA ASP A 103 1.52 1.55 3.68
C ASP A 103 1.15 2.72 2.72
N GLU A 104 1.52 3.96 3.08
CA GLU A 104 1.33 5.21 2.34
C GLU A 104 2.62 6.00 2.05
N ALA A 105 3.78 5.55 2.52
CA ALA A 105 5.03 6.07 1.98
C ALA A 105 5.21 5.45 0.58
N VAL A 106 4.55 6.08 -0.38
CA VAL A 106 4.74 5.77 -1.79
C VAL A 106 6.23 5.84 -2.07
N ASP A 107 6.84 4.71 -2.43
CA ASP A 107 8.21 4.71 -2.92
C ASP A 107 8.23 5.48 -4.24
N GLU A 108 8.55 6.76 -4.14
CA GLU A 108 8.60 7.69 -5.28
C GLU A 108 9.57 7.18 -6.35
N THR A 109 10.58 6.41 -5.96
CA THR A 109 11.57 5.84 -6.87
C THR A 109 11.05 4.66 -7.67
N ALA A 110 9.89 4.10 -7.30
CA ALA A 110 9.22 3.03 -8.04
C ALA A 110 8.49 3.54 -9.30
N PHE A 111 8.37 4.86 -9.47
CA PHE A 111 7.70 5.47 -10.61
C PHE A 111 8.64 6.23 -11.54
N ASP A 112 8.22 6.37 -12.80
CA ASP A 112 8.86 7.28 -13.74
C ASP A 112 8.91 8.69 -13.13
N PRO A 113 10.09 9.34 -13.09
CA PRO A 113 10.29 10.55 -12.30
C PRO A 113 9.49 11.75 -12.84
N ASP A 114 9.33 11.87 -14.16
CA ASP A 114 8.56 12.96 -14.75
C ASP A 114 7.06 12.76 -14.51
N LEU A 115 6.60 11.50 -14.63
CA LEU A 115 5.22 11.15 -14.31
C LEU A 115 4.92 11.38 -12.83
N TRP A 116 5.82 10.98 -11.92
CA TRP A 116 5.68 11.22 -10.50
C TRP A 116 5.60 12.71 -10.19
N SER A 117 6.51 13.51 -10.75
CA SER A 117 6.48 14.97 -10.60
C SER A 117 5.16 15.59 -11.09
N HIS A 118 4.51 14.99 -12.08
CA HIS A 118 3.22 15.46 -12.60
C HIS A 118 2.04 15.12 -11.67
N VAL A 119 2.05 13.98 -10.98
CA VAL A 119 0.90 13.49 -10.19
C VAL A 119 1.07 13.57 -8.67
N HIS A 120 2.29 13.79 -8.17
CA HIS A 120 2.63 13.77 -6.73
C HIS A 120 1.67 14.63 -5.89
N THR A 121 1.35 15.84 -6.34
CA THR A 121 0.44 16.74 -5.61
C THR A 121 -0.97 16.15 -5.48
N HIS A 122 -1.46 15.45 -6.51
CA HIS A 122 -2.76 14.77 -6.45
C HIS A 122 -2.72 13.54 -5.54
N VAL A 123 -1.60 12.82 -5.50
CA VAL A 123 -1.38 11.70 -4.56
C VAL A 123 -1.39 12.21 -3.12
N HIS A 124 -0.64 13.29 -2.84
CA HIS A 124 -0.57 13.91 -1.52
C HIS A 124 -1.92 14.44 -1.03
N ASN A 125 -2.73 15.01 -1.94
CA ASN A 125 -4.06 15.51 -1.64
C ASN A 125 -5.15 14.44 -1.69
N GLU A 126 -4.79 13.16 -1.84
CA GLU A 126 -5.71 12.02 -1.97
C GLU A 126 -6.76 12.16 -3.09
N GLU A 127 -6.43 12.90 -4.15
CA GLU A 127 -7.29 13.12 -5.31
C GLU A 127 -7.20 11.94 -6.28
N TRP A 128 -7.48 10.72 -5.81
CA TRP A 128 -7.19 9.46 -6.51
C TRP A 128 -7.76 9.36 -7.93
N GLN A 129 -8.93 9.97 -8.18
CA GLN A 129 -9.53 10.04 -9.51
C GLN A 129 -8.71 10.93 -10.46
N LYS A 130 -8.16 12.04 -9.95
CA LYS A 130 -7.24 12.88 -10.72
C LYS A 130 -5.92 12.18 -10.96
N VAL A 131 -5.40 11.43 -9.99
CA VAL A 131 -4.17 10.63 -10.18
C VAL A 131 -4.29 9.71 -11.39
N ALA A 132 -5.39 8.94 -11.48
CA ALA A 132 -5.61 8.01 -12.60
C ALA A 132 -5.73 8.76 -13.96
N SER A 133 -6.57 9.78 -14.02
CA SER A 133 -6.81 10.55 -15.27
C SER A 133 -5.57 11.32 -15.73
N GLN A 134 -4.87 12.00 -14.80
CA GLN A 134 -3.63 12.72 -15.09
C GLN A 134 -2.51 11.79 -15.53
N THR A 135 -2.42 10.59 -14.96
CA THR A 135 -1.48 9.57 -15.44
C THR A 135 -1.74 9.21 -16.90
N ALA A 136 -2.98 8.91 -17.27
CA ALA A 136 -3.34 8.53 -18.63
C ALA A 136 -3.01 9.66 -19.63
N ILE A 137 -3.38 10.90 -19.30
CA ILE A 137 -3.09 12.09 -20.10
C ILE A 137 -1.58 12.28 -20.28
N PHE A 138 -0.82 12.19 -19.19
CA PHE A 138 0.62 12.40 -19.23
C PHE A 138 1.33 11.34 -20.08
N VAL A 139 0.99 10.06 -19.89
CA VAL A 139 1.58 8.96 -20.64
C VAL A 139 1.27 9.09 -22.13
N GLU A 140 0.04 9.42 -22.50
CA GLU A 140 -0.33 9.66 -23.90
C GLU A 140 0.45 10.82 -24.51
N ASP A 141 0.52 11.97 -23.82
CA ASP A 141 1.25 13.14 -24.29
C ASP A 141 2.74 12.84 -24.47
N ARG A 142 3.34 12.15 -23.49
CA ARG A 142 4.77 11.82 -23.51
C ARG A 142 5.10 10.86 -24.65
N VAL A 143 4.33 9.78 -24.81
CA VAL A 143 4.51 8.81 -25.90
C VAL A 143 4.34 9.49 -27.26
N ARG A 144 3.37 10.38 -27.40
CA ARG A 144 3.14 11.12 -28.64
C ARG A 144 4.33 11.99 -29.03
N LYS A 145 4.91 12.72 -28.08
CA LYS A 145 6.09 13.57 -28.32
C LYS A 145 7.31 12.72 -28.68
N TRP A 146 7.59 11.71 -27.86
CA TRP A 146 8.69 10.78 -28.07
C TRP A 146 8.62 10.05 -29.41
N CYS A 147 7.42 9.68 -29.86
CA CYS A 147 7.23 8.95 -31.12
C CYS A 147 7.05 9.86 -32.34
N GLY A 148 7.40 11.15 -32.26
CA GLY A 148 7.38 12.07 -33.40
C GLY A 148 5.98 12.45 -33.90
N GLU A 149 5.01 12.55 -33.00
CA GLU A 149 3.60 12.87 -33.29
C GLU A 149 2.97 12.02 -34.42
N PRO A 150 2.78 10.70 -34.22
CA PRO A 150 2.19 9.83 -35.22
C PRO A 150 0.83 10.36 -35.73
N ARG A 151 0.61 10.33 -37.05
CA ARG A 151 -0.61 10.83 -37.69
C ARG A 151 -1.38 9.73 -38.40
N GLY A 152 -2.71 9.82 -38.37
CA GLY A 152 -3.59 8.93 -39.11
C GLY A 152 -3.68 9.31 -40.59
N ASN A 153 -4.38 8.48 -41.37
CA ASN A 153 -4.58 8.71 -42.82
C ASN A 153 -5.29 10.03 -43.15
N ASN A 154 -6.00 10.62 -42.17
CA ASN A 154 -6.67 11.92 -42.28
C ASN A 154 -5.76 13.10 -41.91
N GLY A 155 -4.48 12.87 -41.64
CA GLY A 155 -3.51 13.88 -41.22
C GLY A 155 -3.67 14.37 -39.77
N GLN A 156 -4.63 13.85 -39.00
CA GLN A 156 -4.80 14.19 -37.59
C GLN A 156 -3.82 13.42 -36.71
N ALA A 157 -3.38 14.05 -35.62
CA ALA A 157 -2.55 13.39 -34.62
C ALA A 157 -3.31 12.20 -34.00
N LEU A 158 -2.63 11.07 -33.87
CA LEU A 158 -3.17 9.88 -33.24
C LEU A 158 -3.21 10.08 -31.72
N VAL A 159 -4.30 9.60 -31.13
CA VAL A 159 -4.58 9.64 -29.67
C VAL A 159 -5.13 8.30 -29.21
N GLY A 160 -5.08 8.04 -27.91
CA GLY A 160 -5.55 6.81 -27.29
C GLY A 160 -5.01 5.54 -27.97
N LYS A 161 -5.90 4.58 -28.21
CA LYS A 161 -5.56 3.30 -28.85
C LYS A 161 -4.76 3.45 -30.15
N GLY A 162 -5.15 4.41 -30.99
CA GLY A 162 -4.56 4.62 -32.31
C GLY A 162 -3.09 5.03 -32.21
N LEU A 163 -2.76 5.85 -31.22
CA LEU A 163 -1.38 6.26 -30.95
C LEU A 163 -0.51 5.06 -30.62
N PHE A 164 -0.90 4.27 -29.62
CA PHE A 164 -0.10 3.12 -29.18
C PHE A 164 -0.03 2.02 -30.23
N ALA A 165 -1.07 1.83 -31.03
CA ALA A 165 -1.07 0.88 -32.14
C ALA A 165 -0.01 1.25 -33.20
N ALA A 166 0.18 2.54 -33.46
CA ALA A 166 1.17 3.03 -34.43
C ALA A 166 2.58 3.13 -33.82
N ALA A 167 2.71 3.73 -32.64
CA ALA A 167 3.98 3.95 -31.97
C ALA A 167 4.72 2.64 -31.62
N LEU A 168 3.97 1.60 -31.26
CA LEU A 168 4.50 0.31 -30.84
C LEU A 168 4.25 -0.80 -31.88
N ALA A 169 4.03 -0.45 -33.16
CA ALA A 169 3.88 -1.44 -34.22
C ALA A 169 5.15 -2.30 -34.38
N ASN A 170 5.02 -3.50 -34.96
CA ASN A 170 6.16 -4.41 -35.13
C ASN A 170 7.28 -3.81 -36.00
N ASP A 171 6.92 -2.93 -36.92
CA ASP A 171 7.80 -2.17 -37.82
C ASP A 171 8.07 -0.74 -37.34
N ALA A 172 7.52 -0.31 -36.20
CA ALA A 172 7.77 1.01 -35.64
C ALA A 172 9.18 1.13 -35.06
N GLN A 173 9.75 2.34 -35.14
CA GLN A 173 11.04 2.68 -34.55
C GLN A 173 11.04 2.41 -33.04
N TYR A 174 9.99 2.86 -32.34
CA TYR A 174 9.89 2.80 -30.88
C TYR A 174 9.19 1.54 -30.35
N ARG A 175 9.18 0.44 -31.13
CA ARG A 175 8.64 -0.84 -30.65
C ARG A 175 9.37 -1.29 -29.38
N LEU A 176 8.66 -1.99 -28.50
CA LEU A 176 9.21 -2.46 -27.24
C LEU A 176 9.38 -3.97 -27.23
N GLY A 177 10.53 -4.44 -26.75
CA GLY A 177 10.86 -5.87 -26.62
C GLY A 177 11.85 -6.36 -27.67
N LYS A 178 12.37 -7.57 -27.47
CA LYS A 178 13.39 -8.20 -28.32
C LYS A 178 12.81 -9.17 -29.33
N GLU A 179 11.69 -9.80 -28.99
CA GLU A 179 11.06 -10.86 -29.79
C GLU A 179 9.64 -10.48 -30.25
N PRO A 180 9.13 -11.06 -31.35
CA PRO A 180 7.81 -10.75 -31.88
C PRO A 180 6.65 -10.87 -30.87
N GLY A 181 6.73 -11.84 -29.96
CA GLY A 181 5.73 -12.01 -28.90
C GLY A 181 5.76 -10.87 -27.87
N GLU A 182 6.94 -10.33 -27.56
CA GLU A 182 7.06 -9.17 -26.68
C GLU A 182 6.54 -7.90 -27.35
N TRP A 183 6.84 -7.71 -28.65
CA TRP A 183 6.34 -6.57 -29.42
C TRP A 183 4.81 -6.51 -29.39
N GLU A 184 4.17 -7.66 -29.63
CA GLU A 184 2.71 -7.76 -29.56
C GLU A 184 2.18 -7.49 -28.15
N GLY A 185 2.83 -8.04 -27.12
CA GLY A 185 2.46 -7.84 -25.72
C GLY A 185 2.51 -6.37 -25.30
N TRP A 186 3.60 -5.67 -25.61
CA TRP A 186 3.74 -4.25 -25.28
C TRP A 186 2.75 -3.36 -26.03
N ARG A 187 2.54 -3.64 -27.33
CA ARG A 187 1.53 -2.93 -28.13
C ARG A 187 0.13 -3.14 -27.55
N ALA A 188 -0.22 -4.38 -27.21
CA ALA A 188 -1.50 -4.72 -26.60
C ALA A 188 -1.68 -4.05 -25.23
N LEU A 189 -0.62 -3.98 -24.42
CA LEU A 189 -0.63 -3.30 -23.13
C LEU A 189 -0.92 -1.80 -23.28
N GLY A 190 -0.22 -1.08 -24.17
CA GLY A 190 -0.42 0.35 -24.38
C GLY A 190 -1.81 0.68 -24.97
N MET A 191 -2.28 -0.14 -25.92
CA MET A 191 -3.63 -0.04 -26.45
C MET A 191 -4.68 -0.31 -25.36
N GLY A 192 -4.48 -1.35 -24.55
CA GLY A 192 -5.36 -1.71 -23.44
C GLY A 192 -5.42 -0.63 -22.36
N PHE A 193 -4.27 -0.06 -21.99
CA PHE A 193 -4.15 1.05 -21.03
C PHE A 193 -5.03 2.22 -21.45
N THR A 194 -4.90 2.70 -22.68
CA THR A 194 -5.71 3.84 -23.16
C THR A 194 -7.18 3.48 -23.33
N GLN A 195 -7.52 2.30 -23.85
CA GLN A 195 -8.92 1.90 -24.03
C GLN A 195 -9.65 1.69 -22.70
N ALA A 196 -8.97 1.14 -21.69
CA ALA A 196 -9.55 0.91 -20.38
C ALA A 196 -9.77 2.23 -19.61
N LEU A 197 -8.88 3.21 -19.76
CA LEU A 197 -8.92 4.46 -19.01
C LEU A 197 -9.74 5.55 -19.71
N SER A 198 -9.60 5.69 -21.04
CA SER A 198 -10.34 6.70 -21.82
C SER A 198 -11.86 6.49 -21.80
N ASN A 199 -12.33 5.28 -21.52
CA ASN A 199 -13.76 4.99 -21.39
C ASN A 199 -14.31 5.25 -19.98
N VAL A 200 -13.48 5.12 -18.95
CA VAL A 200 -13.89 5.31 -17.55
C VAL A 200 -13.98 6.80 -17.20
N ASP A 201 -13.03 7.61 -17.67
CA ASP A 201 -13.02 9.07 -17.40
C ASP A 201 -14.11 9.85 -18.16
N ARG A 202 -14.58 9.37 -19.32
CA ARG A 202 -15.61 10.07 -20.11
C ARG A 202 -17.04 9.87 -19.61
N HIS A 203 -17.33 8.80 -18.86
CA HIS A 203 -18.71 8.36 -18.69
C HIS A 203 -19.21 8.10 -17.28
N ASN A 204 -18.39 8.05 -16.23
CA ASN A 204 -18.92 8.10 -14.86
C ASN A 204 -17.81 8.24 -13.82
N ILE A 205 -17.84 9.34 -13.08
CA ILE A 205 -17.22 9.45 -11.75
C ILE A 205 -18.00 8.51 -10.82
N GLN A 206 -17.72 7.21 -10.90
CA GLN A 206 -18.14 6.30 -9.84
C GLN A 206 -17.25 6.60 -8.64
N ARG A 207 -17.88 6.96 -7.51
CA ARG A 207 -17.23 6.80 -6.21
C ARG A 207 -16.89 5.33 -6.07
N ARG A 208 -15.61 5.02 -6.22
CA ARG A 208 -15.06 3.68 -6.09
C ARG A 208 -14.47 3.54 -4.69
N ASP A 209 -14.88 2.52 -3.96
CA ASP A 209 -14.33 2.20 -2.64
C ASP A 209 -12.83 1.83 -2.73
N ASP A 210 -12.37 1.41 -3.92
CA ASP A 210 -10.99 1.06 -4.23
C ASP A 210 -10.21 2.14 -5.02
N ALA A 211 -10.67 3.40 -5.02
CA ALA A 211 -10.11 4.46 -5.86
C ALA A 211 -8.59 4.63 -5.74
N LYS A 212 -8.04 4.56 -4.53
CA LYS A 212 -6.60 4.63 -4.26
C LYS A 212 -5.84 3.48 -4.92
N ARG A 213 -6.30 2.24 -4.72
CA ARG A 213 -5.67 1.04 -5.30
C ARG A 213 -5.74 1.06 -6.82
N TYR A 214 -6.87 1.49 -7.36
CA TYR A 214 -7.04 1.67 -8.80
C TYR A 214 -6.06 2.71 -9.36
N ALA A 215 -5.95 3.87 -8.72
CA ALA A 215 -5.04 4.94 -9.12
C ALA A 215 -3.57 4.48 -9.14
N PHE A 216 -3.11 3.75 -8.12
CA PHE A 216 -1.77 3.18 -8.11
C PHE A 216 -1.54 2.13 -9.19
N GLY A 217 -2.55 1.31 -9.51
CA GLY A 217 -2.48 0.38 -10.64
C GLY A 217 -2.28 1.10 -11.97
N VAL A 218 -3.00 2.21 -12.18
CA VAL A 218 -2.86 3.06 -13.36
C VAL A 218 -1.49 3.72 -13.41
N LEU A 219 -1.05 4.32 -12.29
CA LEU A 219 0.26 4.94 -12.14
C LEU A 219 1.41 3.96 -12.42
N GLY A 220 1.32 2.73 -11.89
CA GLY A 220 2.30 1.68 -12.11
C GLY A 220 2.39 1.23 -13.56
N ILE A 221 1.25 1.05 -14.26
CA ILE A 221 1.27 0.69 -15.69
C ILE A 221 1.82 1.85 -16.53
N GLY A 222 1.41 3.10 -16.24
CA GLY A 222 1.93 4.27 -16.92
C GLY A 222 3.45 4.40 -16.77
N SER A 223 3.94 4.24 -15.54
CA SER A 223 5.37 4.21 -15.22
C SER A 223 6.09 3.10 -15.98
N LEU A 224 5.55 1.88 -16.00
CA LEU A 224 6.15 0.74 -16.70
C LEU A 224 6.34 1.02 -18.20
N ILE A 225 5.34 1.62 -18.85
CA ILE A 225 5.42 1.97 -20.27
C ILE A 225 6.52 3.01 -20.51
N LEU A 226 6.57 4.08 -19.71
CA LEU A 226 7.53 5.17 -19.88
C LEU A 226 8.97 4.73 -19.58
N THR A 227 9.16 4.02 -18.47
CA THR A 227 10.48 3.50 -18.08
C THR A 227 11.01 2.49 -19.09
N GLN A 228 10.14 1.64 -19.67
CA GLN A 228 10.55 0.70 -20.72
C GLN A 228 10.95 1.43 -22.02
N LEU A 229 10.22 2.49 -22.41
CA LEU A 229 10.60 3.34 -23.55
C LEU A 229 11.95 4.00 -23.33
N ARG A 230 12.20 4.61 -22.16
CA ARG A 230 13.52 5.19 -21.83
C ARG A 230 14.61 4.12 -21.81
N HIS A 231 14.33 2.95 -21.26
CA HIS A 231 15.32 1.89 -21.16
C HIS A 231 15.78 1.37 -22.53
N GLN A 232 14.85 1.25 -23.49
CA GLN A 232 15.17 0.73 -24.81
C GLN A 232 15.57 1.80 -25.83
N HIS A 233 15.08 3.02 -25.68
CA HIS A 233 15.20 4.08 -26.69
C HIS A 233 15.74 5.41 -26.12
N GLY A 234 16.15 5.47 -24.86
CA GLY A 234 16.47 6.72 -24.14
C GLY A 234 17.44 7.65 -24.86
N GLU A 235 18.46 7.11 -25.54
CA GLU A 235 19.41 7.92 -26.33
C GLU A 235 18.75 8.62 -27.53
N GLU A 236 17.68 8.06 -28.08
CA GLU A 236 16.88 8.63 -29.18
C GLU A 236 15.73 9.51 -28.67
N LEU A 237 15.39 9.42 -27.38
CA LEU A 237 14.30 10.16 -26.75
C LEU A 237 14.73 11.46 -26.06
N ASP A 238 16.01 11.57 -25.69
CA ASP A 238 16.61 12.76 -25.07
C ASP A 238 17.14 13.78 -26.10
N THR A 239 16.96 13.53 -27.41
CA THR A 239 17.29 14.51 -28.46
C THR A 239 16.17 15.53 -28.64
N ASP A 240 16.09 16.49 -27.72
CA ASP A 240 15.50 17.83 -27.91
C ASP A 240 16.49 18.91 -27.39
#